data_AF-A0A4V2YHF4-F1
#
_entry.id   AF-A0A4V2YHF4-F1
#
_cell.length_a   1.000
_cell.length_b   1.000
_cell.length_c   1.000
_cell.angle_alpha   90.00
_cell.angle_beta   90.00
_cell.angle_gamma   90.00
#
_symmetry.space_group_name_H-M   'P 1'
#
loop_
_entity.id
_entity.type
_entity.pdbx_description
1 polymer ?
#
loop_
_entity_poly.entity_id
_entity_poly.type
_entity_poly.pdbx_seq_one_letter_code
_entity_poly.pdbx_strand_id
1 'polypeptide(L)' 'APTPTTPSGTWRTGTAYAAGSTVTYNGVTYRCLQAHTALAGWEPPNVPALWQRA' A
#
# COMPACT_ATOMS: atom_id res chain seq x y z
N ALA A 1 -3.87 -14.20 -17.87
CA ALA A 1 -2.78 -13.75 -16.98
C ALA A 1 -3.34 -12.67 -16.07
N PRO A 2 -3.30 -12.79 -14.73
CA PRO A 2 -3.71 -11.70 -13.87
C PRO A 2 -2.63 -10.62 -13.98
N THR A 3 -2.96 -9.50 -14.60
CA THR A 3 -2.12 -8.32 -14.65
C THR A 3 -1.86 -7.90 -13.20
N PRO A 4 -0.61 -7.77 -12.73
CA PRO A 4 -0.36 -7.08 -11.48
C PRO A 4 -0.69 -5.62 -11.75
N THR A 5 -1.93 -5.24 -11.47
CA THR A 5 -2.34 -3.84 -11.44
C THR A 5 -1.60 -3.24 -10.26
N THR A 6 -0.35 -2.80 -10.49
CA THR A 6 0.39 -1.98 -9.54
C THR A 6 -0.54 -0.85 -9.15
N PRO A 7 -1.08 -0.80 -7.92
CA PRO A 7 -2.09 0.19 -7.60
C PRO A 7 -1.36 1.49 -7.32
N SER A 8 -0.91 2.16 -8.38
CA SER A 8 -0.45 3.53 -8.36
C SER A 8 -1.67 4.42 -8.16
N GLY A 9 -2.08 4.60 -6.91
CA GLY A 9 -3.32 5.31 -6.57
C GLY A 9 -3.57 5.38 -5.06
N THR A 10 -4.74 5.86 -4.68
CA THR A 10 -5.13 6.03 -3.29
C THR A 10 -5.18 4.68 -2.56
N TRP A 11 -4.62 4.60 -1.35
CA TRP A 11 -4.67 3.39 -0.52
C TRP A 11 -6.11 2.91 -0.35
N ARG A 12 -6.33 1.60 -0.48
CA ARG A 12 -7.64 0.94 -0.33
C ARG A 12 -7.54 -0.33 0.49
N THR A 13 -8.43 -0.47 1.46
CA THR A 13 -8.67 -1.73 2.15
C THR A 13 -9.14 -2.82 1.18
N GLY A 14 -8.80 -4.07 1.46
CA GLY A 14 -9.07 -5.24 0.63
C GLY A 14 -8.15 -5.38 -0.60
N THR A 15 -7.19 -4.47 -0.78
CA THR A 15 -6.27 -4.50 -1.93
C THR A 15 -4.99 -5.22 -1.57
N ALA A 16 -4.57 -6.20 -2.38
CA ALA A 16 -3.27 -6.85 -2.25
C ALA A 16 -2.19 -5.94 -2.84
N TYR A 17 -1.24 -5.54 -1.99
CA TYR A 17 -0.08 -4.73 -2.35
C TYR A 17 1.17 -5.59 -2.30
N ALA A 18 1.93 -5.62 -3.39
CA ALA A 18 3.24 -6.27 -3.42
C ALA A 18 4.30 -5.37 -2.78
N ALA A 19 5.38 -5.97 -2.26
CA ALA A 19 6.56 -5.22 -1.84
C ALA A 19 7.07 -4.35 -3.01
N GLY A 20 7.33 -3.08 -2.74
CA GLY A 20 7.66 -2.05 -3.72
C GLY A 20 6.48 -1.29 -4.31
N SER A 21 5.23 -1.71 -4.08
CA SER A 21 4.03 -0.99 -4.55
C SER A 21 3.91 0.37 -3.88
N THR A 22 3.51 1.41 -4.59
CA THR A 22 3.32 2.75 -4.04
C THR A 22 1.86 3.17 -4.03
N VAL A 23 1.39 3.67 -2.90
CA VAL A 23 0.04 4.19 -2.67
C VAL A 23 0.08 5.63 -2.19
N THR A 24 -0.99 6.37 -2.41
CA THR A 24 -1.16 7.71 -1.85
C THR A 24 -2.20 7.67 -0.73
N TYR A 25 -1.88 8.19 0.44
CA TYR A 25 -2.81 8.32 1.57
C TYR A 25 -2.68 9.72 2.16
N ASN A 26 -3.79 10.44 2.26
CA ASN A 26 -3.84 11.81 2.78
C ASN A 26 -2.85 12.78 2.10
N GLY A 27 -2.69 12.66 0.77
CA GLY A 27 -1.76 13.48 -0.02
C GLY A 27 -0.29 13.08 0.09
N VAL A 28 0.02 12.03 0.84
CA VAL A 28 1.38 11.52 1.04
C VAL A 28 1.56 10.19 0.33
N THR A 29 2.69 9.99 -0.34
CA THR A 29 3.01 8.73 -1.00
C THR A 29 3.69 7.77 -0.01
N TYR A 30 3.29 6.51 -0.05
CA TYR A 30 3.85 5.43 0.75
C TYR A 30 4.20 4.26 -0.14
N ARG A 31 5.35 3.65 0.11
CA ARG A 31 5.84 2.44 -0.54
C ARG A 31 5.64 1.25 0.39
N CYS A 32 4.99 0.22 -0.10
CA CYS A 32 4.83 -1.07 0.53
C CYS A 32 6.21 -1.71 0.68
N LEU A 33 6.60 -2.05 1.90
CA LEU A 33 7.87 -2.73 2.20
C LEU A 33 7.74 -4.24 2.06
N GLN A 34 6.60 -4.78 2.50
CA GLN A 34 6.33 -6.22 2.52
C GLN A 34 5.01 -6.51 1.83
N ALA A 35 4.97 -7.52 0.95
CA ALA A 35 3.75 -7.91 0.27
C ALA A 35 2.66 -8.32 1.26
N HIS A 36 1.50 -7.67 1.21
CA HIS A 36 0.38 -7.91 2.12
C HIS A 36 -0.94 -7.45 1.51
N THR A 37 -2.05 -7.89 2.11
CA THR A 37 -3.38 -7.36 1.78
C THR A 37 -3.72 -6.25 2.76
N ALA A 38 -3.99 -5.04 2.25
CA ALA A 38 -4.40 -3.93 3.09
C ALA A 38 -5.73 -4.24 3.77
N LEU A 39 -5.80 -4.02 5.08
CA LEU A 39 -6.99 -4.20 5.90
C LEU A 39 -7.34 -2.87 6.57
N ALA A 40 -8.57 -2.75 7.08
CA ALA A 40 -8.93 -1.61 7.92
C ALA A 40 -8.05 -1.61 9.18
N GLY A 41 -7.43 -0.46 9.52
CA GLY A 41 -6.44 -0.37 10.60
C GLY A 41 -4.98 -0.56 10.14
N TRP A 42 -4.75 -0.99 8.89
CA TRP A 42 -3.42 -1.10 8.27
C TRP A 42 -3.15 0.08 7.32
N GLU A 43 -3.63 1.27 7.68
CA GLU A 43 -3.30 2.47 6.95
C GLU A 43 -1.79 2.74 7.00
N PRO A 44 -1.19 3.31 5.94
CA PRO A 44 0.24 3.58 5.91
C PRO A 44 0.83 4.31 7.14
N PRO A 45 0.17 5.33 7.74
CA PRO A 45 0.68 5.94 8.98
C PRO A 45 0.57 5.05 10.23
N ASN A 46 -0.32 4.06 10.23
CA ASN A 46 -0.60 3.21 11.40
C ASN A 46 0.37 2.03 11.49
N VAL A 47 0.91 1.59 10.35
CA VAL A 47 1.79 0.40 10.22
C VAL A 47 3.08 0.71 9.46
N PRO A 48 4.03 1.45 10.07
CA PRO A 48 5.30 1.83 9.43
C PRO A 48 6.22 0.62 9.13
N ALA A 49 5.95 -0.54 9.73
CA ALA A 49 6.65 -1.79 9.40
C ALA A 49 6.27 -2.34 8.01
N LEU A 50 5.06 -2.02 7.53
CA LEU A 50 4.56 -2.48 6.23
C LEU A 50 4.68 -1.40 5.16
N TRP A 51 4.67 -0.13 5.55
CA TRP A 51 4.67 1.02 4.66
C TRP A 51 5.77 2.01 5.02
N GLN A 52 6.54 2.43 4.02
CA GLN A 52 7.54 3.48 4.14
C GLN A 52 7.05 4.73 3.43
N ARG A 53 7.11 5.90 4.08
CA ARG A 53 6.83 7.17 3.41
C ARG A 53 7.88 7.42 2.32
N ALA A 54 7.43 7.65 1.10
CA ALA A 54 8.27 8.04 -0.04
C ALA A 54 8.27 9.56 -0.22
#